data_AF-A0A1H1N041-F1
#
_entry.id   AF-A0A1H1N041-F1
#
_cell.length_a   1.000
_cell.length_b   1.000
_cell.length_c   1.000
_cell.angle_alpha   90.00
_cell.angle_beta   90.00
_cell.angle_gamma   90.00
#
_symmetry.space_group_name_H-M   'P 1'
#
loop_
_entity.id
_entity.type
_entity.pdbx_description
1 polymer ?
#
loop_
_entity_poly.entity_id
_entity_poly.type
_entity_poly.pdbx_seq_one_letter_code
_entity_poly.pdbx_strand_id
1 'polypeptide(L)'
;MKLLPAPRMRRAAAAVVAAVALTGCSGASPSVVAYVGNATITQSQLEQAVTGLSSTLQEGQTVSQEAVVNAMIQGQLAEQIAAEKDIALTDADRDAVLASSELAPLAQVPAAREVVYDVADSQIVAQKLGADAFLAEIAHRDVTLNPRYGVLDPAQKTVVTGQSGSLSEPVAPTPAP
;
A
#
# COMPACT_ATOMS: atom_id res chain seq x y z
N MET A 1 -50.68 -42.38 -45.41
CA MET A 1 -50.52 -41.67 -46.71
C MET A 1 -49.26 -40.83 -46.62
N LYS A 2 -48.44 -40.88 -47.68
CA LYS A 2 -47.12 -40.25 -47.89
C LYS A 2 -47.20 -38.70 -48.00
N LEU A 3 -46.23 -37.95 -47.48
CA LEU A 3 -45.13 -37.25 -48.22
C LEU A 3 -44.41 -36.18 -47.34
N LEU A 4 -43.08 -36.24 -47.33
CA LEU A 4 -42.06 -35.23 -46.91
C LEU A 4 -42.11 -33.97 -47.83
N PRO A 5 -41.53 -32.78 -47.51
CA PRO A 5 -40.10 -32.63 -47.17
C PRO A 5 -39.66 -31.46 -46.24
N ALA A 6 -38.47 -31.64 -45.64
CA ALA A 6 -37.62 -30.56 -45.11
C ALA A 6 -37.01 -29.74 -46.29
N PRO A 7 -36.45 -28.53 -46.10
CA PRO A 7 -35.02 -28.49 -45.72
C PRO A 7 -34.46 -27.19 -45.06
N ARG A 8 -33.23 -27.34 -44.56
CA ARG A 8 -32.09 -26.39 -44.43
C ARG A 8 -31.94 -25.50 -43.18
N MET A 9 -31.04 -25.99 -42.33
CA MET A 9 -29.83 -25.30 -41.84
C MET A 9 -29.99 -23.92 -41.20
N ARG A 10 -29.78 -23.87 -39.88
CA ARG A 10 -28.77 -22.97 -39.30
C ARG A 10 -28.05 -23.68 -38.16
N ARG A 11 -26.74 -23.48 -38.12
CA ARG A 11 -25.74 -24.26 -37.40
C ARG A 11 -25.68 -23.89 -35.91
N ALA A 12 -25.45 -24.92 -35.09
CA ALA A 12 -24.75 -25.03 -33.82
C ALA A 12 -24.35 -23.78 -32.99
N ALA A 13 -24.65 -23.85 -31.69
CA ALA A 13 -23.80 -23.34 -30.59
C ALA A 13 -24.12 -24.18 -29.34
N ALA A 14 -23.31 -25.20 -29.02
CA ALA A 14 -22.24 -25.14 -28.02
C ALA A 14 -22.77 -24.93 -26.58
N ALA A 15 -23.15 -26.02 -25.93
CA ALA A 15 -23.33 -26.07 -24.49
C ALA A 15 -22.01 -26.53 -23.86
N VAL A 16 -21.22 -25.58 -23.33
CA VAL A 16 -20.11 -25.88 -22.43
C VAL A 16 -20.53 -25.49 -21.03
N VAL A 17 -20.60 -26.51 -20.17
CA VAL A 17 -20.82 -26.39 -18.73
C VAL A 17 -19.55 -25.82 -18.10
N ALA A 18 -19.67 -24.76 -17.29
CA ALA A 18 -18.64 -24.38 -16.34
C ALA A 18 -19.32 -24.14 -14.98
N ALA A 19 -19.20 -25.14 -14.11
CA ALA A 19 -19.55 -25.04 -12.70
C ALA A 19 -18.61 -24.02 -12.04
N VAL A 20 -19.15 -22.90 -11.57
CA VAL A 20 -18.40 -21.95 -10.74
C VAL A 20 -18.30 -22.53 -9.35
N ALA A 21 -17.18 -23.19 -9.07
CA ALA A 21 -16.80 -23.57 -7.72
C ALA A 21 -16.53 -22.30 -6.90
N LEU A 22 -17.43 -21.98 -5.97
CA LEU A 22 -17.19 -21.02 -4.89
C LEU A 22 -16.27 -21.67 -3.86
N THR A 23 -14.98 -21.79 -4.17
CA THR A 23 -13.94 -22.10 -3.18
C THR A 23 -13.40 -20.79 -2.65
N GLY A 24 -13.67 -20.52 -1.36
CA GLY A 24 -13.13 -19.36 -0.67
C GLY A 24 -11.61 -19.40 -0.54
N CYS A 25 -11.00 -18.23 -0.67
CA CYS A 25 -9.76 -17.82 -0.02
C CYS A 25 -9.86 -16.31 0.14
N SER A 26 -9.56 -15.78 1.33
CA SER A 26 -9.39 -14.34 1.58
C SER A 26 -8.50 -13.74 0.49
N GLY A 27 -9.07 -12.85 -0.35
CA GLY A 27 -8.61 -12.54 -1.72
C GLY A 27 -7.29 -11.79 -1.91
N ALA A 28 -6.34 -11.87 -0.97
CA ALA A 28 -4.99 -11.33 -1.17
C ALA A 28 -4.03 -12.46 -1.58
N SER A 29 -3.34 -12.29 -2.70
CA SER A 29 -2.21 -13.15 -3.08
C SER A 29 -1.15 -13.13 -1.95
N PRO A 30 -0.50 -14.25 -1.60
CA PRO A 30 0.53 -14.27 -0.55
C PRO A 30 1.70 -13.32 -0.79
N SER A 31 1.89 -12.86 -2.02
CA SER A 31 2.94 -11.91 -2.42
C SER A 31 2.50 -10.44 -2.34
N VAL A 32 1.24 -10.16 -1.98
CA VAL A 32 0.69 -8.80 -1.92
C VAL A 32 0.53 -8.36 -0.47
N VAL A 33 0.99 -7.15 -0.19
CA VAL A 33 0.88 -6.45 1.09
C VAL A 33 -0.41 -5.66 1.14
N ALA A 34 -0.63 -4.80 0.16
CA ALA A 34 -1.85 -4.01 0.06
C ALA A 34 -2.16 -3.68 -1.40
N TYR A 35 -3.44 -3.51 -1.68
CA TYR A 35 -3.92 -2.83 -2.88
C TYR A 35 -4.34 -1.41 -2.47
N VAL A 36 -3.85 -0.40 -3.20
CA VAL A 36 -4.12 1.03 -2.95
C VAL A 36 -4.66 1.63 -4.24
N GLY A 37 -5.98 1.67 -4.41
CA GLY A 37 -6.60 2.02 -5.69
C GLY A 37 -6.12 1.10 -6.82
N ASN A 38 -5.40 1.66 -7.80
CA ASN A 38 -4.81 0.93 -8.92
C ASN A 38 -3.37 0.44 -8.66
N ALA A 39 -2.76 0.81 -7.54
CA ALA A 39 -1.41 0.39 -7.17
C ALA A 39 -1.43 -0.88 -6.32
N THR A 40 -0.34 -1.65 -6.41
CA THR A 40 -0.12 -2.86 -5.60
C THR A 40 1.20 -2.72 -4.87
N ILE A 41 1.15 -2.82 -3.54
CA ILE A 41 2.33 -2.95 -2.69
C ILE A 41 2.63 -4.43 -2.55
N THR A 42 3.79 -4.85 -3.01
CA THR A 42 4.23 -6.25 -3.00
C THR A 42 5.11 -6.55 -1.79
N GLN A 43 5.20 -7.83 -1.44
CA GLN A 43 6.08 -8.30 -0.38
C GLN A 43 7.55 -7.97 -0.67
N SER A 44 7.99 -8.06 -1.93
CA SER A 44 9.37 -7.74 -2.28
C SER A 44 9.70 -6.26 -2.07
N GLN A 45 8.77 -5.35 -2.38
CA GLN A 45 8.94 -3.92 -2.09
C GLN A 45 9.05 -3.66 -0.59
N LEU A 46 8.18 -4.30 0.21
CA LEU A 46 8.25 -4.21 1.67
C LEU A 46 9.58 -4.75 2.22
N GLU A 47 10.06 -5.89 1.72
CA GLU A 47 11.34 -6.47 2.13
C GLU A 47 12.53 -5.57 1.77
N GLN A 48 12.51 -4.96 0.58
CA GLN A 48 13.53 -3.99 0.16
C GLN A 48 13.53 -2.76 1.07
N ALA A 49 12.36 -2.21 1.36
CA ALA A 49 12.18 -1.09 2.29
C ALA A 49 12.71 -1.40 3.69
N VAL A 50 12.30 -2.55 4.25
CA VAL A 50 12.75 -3.00 5.58
C VAL A 50 14.27 -3.21 5.59
N THR A 51 14.83 -3.81 4.54
CA THR A 51 16.28 -4.02 4.43
C THR A 51 17.04 -2.69 4.37
N GLY A 52 16.53 -1.74 3.57
CA GLY A 52 17.11 -0.41 3.44
C GLY A 52 17.12 0.33 4.78
N LEU A 53 15.99 0.35 5.47
CA LEU A 53 15.86 0.98 6.78
C LEU A 53 16.72 0.27 7.85
N SER A 54 16.77 -1.07 7.83
CA SER A 54 17.57 -1.84 8.79
C SER A 54 19.05 -1.48 8.76
N SER A 55 19.58 -1.12 7.59
CA SER A 55 21.00 -0.74 7.43
C SER A 55 21.39 0.56 8.14
N THR A 56 20.40 1.30 8.65
CA THR A 56 20.56 2.63 9.25
C THR A 56 20.26 2.68 10.74
N LEU A 57 19.80 1.57 11.32
CA LEU A 57 19.36 1.50 12.70
C LEU A 57 20.54 1.45 13.68
N GLN A 58 20.31 2.02 14.86
CA GLN A 58 21.24 1.89 15.99
C GLN A 58 21.12 0.51 16.65
N GLU A 59 22.15 0.12 17.39
CA GLU A 59 22.09 -1.10 18.21
C GLU A 59 20.88 -1.07 19.15
N GLY A 60 20.14 -2.18 19.22
CA GLY A 60 18.92 -2.31 20.03
C GLY A 60 17.64 -1.77 19.38
N GLN A 61 17.69 -1.37 18.11
CA GLN A 61 16.51 -1.01 17.32
C GLN A 61 16.19 -2.05 16.24
N THR A 62 14.92 -2.17 15.90
CA THR A 62 14.43 -2.92 14.73
C THR A 62 13.52 -2.03 13.89
N VAL A 63 13.34 -2.37 12.60
CA VAL A 63 12.38 -1.67 11.74
C VAL A 63 10.98 -2.06 12.18
N SER A 64 10.12 -1.06 12.37
CA SER A 64 8.68 -1.29 12.55
C SER A 64 8.08 -1.61 11.18
N GLN A 65 7.82 -2.89 10.92
CA GLN A 65 7.23 -3.32 9.65
C GLN A 65 5.87 -2.66 9.41
N GLU A 66 5.10 -2.43 10.48
CA GLU A 66 3.83 -1.72 10.43
C GLU A 66 4.00 -0.28 9.96
N ALA A 67 4.93 0.47 10.57
CA ALA A 67 5.18 1.86 10.20
C ALA A 67 5.65 1.98 8.75
N VAL A 68 6.42 1.01 8.26
CA VAL A 68 6.81 0.93 6.84
C VAL A 68 5.60 0.69 5.95
N VAL A 69 4.73 -0.27 6.27
CA VAL A 69 3.51 -0.52 5.50
C VAL A 69 2.61 0.72 5.49
N ASN A 70 2.47 1.41 6.64
CA ASN A 70 1.74 2.67 6.74
C ASN A 70 2.34 3.74 5.84
N ALA A 71 3.66 3.96 5.89
CA ALA A 71 4.34 4.92 5.03
C ALA A 71 4.07 4.63 3.55
N MET A 72 4.25 3.37 3.12
CA MET A 72 4.04 2.97 1.72
C MET A 72 2.57 3.17 1.28
N ILE A 73 1.59 2.84 2.12
CA ILE A 73 0.17 3.07 1.79
C ILE A 73 -0.11 4.58 1.67
N GLN A 74 0.36 5.37 2.64
CA GLN A 74 0.12 6.82 2.66
C GLN A 74 0.84 7.55 1.51
N GLY A 75 2.05 7.12 1.15
CA GLY A 75 2.76 7.62 -0.04
C GLY A 75 1.98 7.35 -1.31
N GLN A 76 1.51 6.12 -1.51
CA GLN A 76 0.69 5.76 -2.67
C GLN A 76 -0.63 6.55 -2.73
N LEU A 77 -1.29 6.78 -1.59
CA LEU A 77 -2.48 7.63 -1.54
C LEU A 77 -2.13 9.08 -1.89
N ALA A 78 -1.02 9.60 -1.36
CA ALA A 78 -0.55 10.96 -1.63
C ALA A 78 -0.19 11.17 -3.10
N GLU A 79 0.52 10.23 -3.73
CA GLU A 79 0.85 10.27 -5.16
C GLU A 79 -0.41 10.34 -6.03
N GLN A 80 -1.43 9.51 -5.73
CA GLN A 80 -2.67 9.50 -6.49
C GLN A 80 -3.47 10.80 -6.28
N ILE A 81 -3.57 11.29 -5.05
CA ILE A 81 -4.20 12.58 -4.75
C ILE A 81 -3.46 13.71 -5.47
N ALA A 82 -2.13 13.68 -5.43
CA ALA A 82 -1.31 14.71 -6.04
C ALA A 82 -1.52 14.75 -7.56
N ALA A 83 -1.54 13.59 -8.22
CA ALA A 83 -1.82 13.47 -9.63
C ALA A 83 -3.23 13.99 -10.01
N GLU A 84 -4.24 13.69 -9.19
CA GLU A 84 -5.63 14.16 -9.42
C GLU A 84 -5.84 15.65 -9.16
N LYS A 85 -5.02 16.26 -8.29
CA LYS A 85 -5.12 17.67 -7.89
C LYS A 85 -4.06 18.56 -8.53
N ASP A 86 -3.31 18.04 -9.52
CA ASP A 86 -2.20 18.72 -10.19
C ASP A 86 -1.14 19.28 -9.21
N ILE A 87 -0.88 18.53 -8.13
CA ILE A 87 0.18 18.83 -7.16
C ILE A 87 1.48 18.18 -7.64
N ALA A 88 2.51 18.99 -7.86
CA ALA A 88 3.85 18.48 -8.13
C ALA A 88 4.49 17.92 -6.85
N LEU A 89 5.06 16.72 -6.96
CA LEU A 89 5.90 16.08 -5.95
C LEU A 89 7.33 16.01 -6.52
N THR A 90 8.17 16.97 -6.16
CA THR A 90 9.56 17.03 -6.64
C THR A 90 10.54 16.57 -5.57
N ASP A 91 11.68 16.03 -5.98
CA ASP A 91 12.74 15.63 -5.03
C ASP A 91 13.21 16.81 -4.16
N ALA A 92 13.23 18.03 -4.71
CA ALA A 92 13.58 19.22 -3.96
C ALA A 92 12.54 19.53 -2.85
N ASP A 93 11.24 19.36 -3.13
CA ASP A 93 10.19 19.56 -2.13
C ASP A 93 10.25 18.47 -1.05
N ARG A 94 10.50 17.22 -1.45
CA ARG A 94 10.68 16.09 -0.52
C ARG A 94 11.86 16.32 0.41
N ASP A 95 13.01 16.68 -0.15
CA ASP A 95 14.22 16.99 0.62
C ASP A 95 13.99 18.18 1.55
N ALA A 96 13.25 19.20 1.12
CA ALA A 96 12.92 20.36 1.94
C ALA A 96 12.01 20.00 3.13
N VAL A 97 11.00 19.15 2.91
CA VAL A 97 10.11 18.64 3.98
C VAL A 97 10.89 17.76 4.97
N LEU A 98 11.84 16.97 4.47
CA LEU A 98 12.64 16.07 5.30
C LEU A 98 13.77 16.77 6.06
N ALA A 99 14.21 17.95 5.64
CA ALA A 99 15.40 18.62 6.17
C ALA A 99 15.41 18.81 7.70
N SER A 100 14.23 18.99 8.32
CA SER A 100 14.07 19.12 9.78
C SER A 100 13.57 17.85 10.48
N SER A 101 13.48 16.74 9.74
CA SER A 101 12.98 15.46 10.24
C SER A 101 14.13 14.56 10.67
N GLU A 102 13.89 13.68 11.65
CA GLU A 102 14.78 12.57 12.00
C GLU A 102 15.00 11.60 10.82
N LEU A 103 14.17 11.68 9.77
CA LEU A 103 14.30 10.89 8.55
C LEU A 103 15.28 11.48 7.53
N ALA A 104 15.78 12.71 7.71
CA ALA A 104 16.67 13.37 6.75
C ALA A 104 17.90 12.51 6.35
N PRO A 105 18.59 11.82 7.28
CA PRO A 105 19.73 10.97 6.91
C PRO A 105 19.35 9.80 6.01
N LEU A 106 18.11 9.31 6.12
CA LEU A 106 17.62 8.15 5.39
C LEU A 106 17.34 8.45 3.91
N ALA A 107 17.06 9.72 3.57
CA ALA A 107 16.90 10.16 2.18
C ALA A 107 18.18 9.99 1.34
N GLN A 108 19.34 9.90 1.99
CA GLN A 108 20.64 9.67 1.35
C GLN A 108 20.99 8.19 1.19
N VAL A 109 20.19 7.28 1.76
CA VAL A 109 20.38 5.84 1.66
C VAL A 109 19.48 5.33 0.53
N PRO A 110 20.02 4.91 -0.64
CA PRO A 110 19.20 4.57 -1.80
C PRO A 110 18.11 3.52 -1.51
N ALA A 111 18.40 2.57 -0.62
CA ALA A 111 17.46 1.51 -0.25
C ALA A 111 16.35 1.97 0.72
N ALA A 112 16.50 3.09 1.42
CA ALA A 112 15.51 3.63 2.36
C ALA A 112 14.77 4.87 1.81
N ARG A 113 15.38 5.53 0.83
CA ARG A 113 14.92 6.80 0.26
C ARG A 113 13.47 6.77 -0.19
N GLU A 114 13.03 5.73 -0.90
CA GLU A 114 11.66 5.63 -1.40
C GLU A 114 10.62 5.71 -0.28
N VAL A 115 10.80 4.93 0.81
CA VAL A 115 9.84 4.95 1.94
C VAL A 115 9.87 6.28 2.69
N VAL A 116 11.02 6.92 2.76
CA VAL A 116 11.14 8.25 3.39
C VAL A 116 10.48 9.31 2.53
N TYR A 117 10.53 9.14 1.20
CA TYR A 117 9.85 10.00 0.24
C TYR A 117 8.33 9.78 0.25
N ASP A 118 7.85 8.55 0.47
CA ASP A 118 6.42 8.29 0.71
C ASP A 118 5.89 9.10 1.92
N VAL A 119 6.68 9.17 2.99
CA VAL A 119 6.36 10.02 4.16
C VAL A 119 6.33 11.49 3.77
N ALA A 120 7.32 11.96 3.00
CA ALA A 120 7.38 13.35 2.55
C ALA A 120 6.19 13.70 1.64
N ASP A 121 5.79 12.82 0.73
CA ASP A 121 4.69 13.03 -0.20
C ASP A 121 3.36 13.20 0.53
N SER A 122 3.10 12.36 1.55
CA SER A 122 1.93 12.52 2.41
C SER A 122 1.90 13.88 3.11
N GLN A 123 3.05 14.38 3.58
CA GLN A 123 3.15 15.68 4.22
C GLN A 123 2.98 16.83 3.21
N ILE A 124 3.58 16.75 2.02
CA ILE A 124 3.46 17.78 0.98
C ILE A 124 1.99 17.93 0.56
N VAL A 125 1.30 16.83 0.31
CA VAL A 125 -0.10 16.85 -0.09
C VAL A 125 -0.99 17.37 1.03
N ALA A 126 -0.77 16.91 2.27
CA ALA A 126 -1.50 17.41 3.44
C ALA A 126 -1.29 18.92 3.66
N GLN A 127 -0.07 19.43 3.46
CA GLN A 127 0.24 20.86 3.57
C GLN A 127 -0.44 21.68 2.47
N LYS A 128 -0.51 21.17 1.24
CA LYS A 128 -1.12 21.88 0.11
C LYS A 128 -2.65 21.89 0.15
N LEU A 129 -3.27 20.79 0.56
CA LEU A 129 -4.74 20.68 0.64
C LEU A 129 -5.30 21.17 1.98
N GLY A 130 -4.50 21.10 3.04
CA GLY A 130 -4.97 21.14 4.42
C GLY A 130 -5.28 19.74 4.94
N ALA A 131 -4.98 19.50 6.22
CA ALA A 131 -5.08 18.17 6.83
C ALA A 131 -6.47 17.53 6.73
N ASP A 132 -7.54 18.31 6.99
CA ASP A 132 -8.92 17.80 6.91
C ASP A 132 -9.32 17.41 5.49
N ALA A 133 -8.90 18.20 4.49
CA ALA A 133 -9.18 17.91 3.09
C ALA A 133 -8.41 16.67 2.62
N PHE A 134 -7.15 16.52 3.05
CA PHE A 134 -6.35 15.33 2.76
C PHE A 134 -6.96 14.06 3.38
N LEU A 135 -7.40 14.13 4.64
CA LEU A 135 -8.09 13.01 5.30
C LEU A 135 -9.42 12.66 4.61
N ALA A 136 -10.17 13.67 4.16
CA ALA A 136 -11.40 13.43 3.39
C ALA A 136 -11.11 12.69 2.07
N GLU A 137 -10.09 13.10 1.32
CA GLU A 137 -9.66 12.41 0.11
C GLU A 137 -9.22 10.96 0.39
N ILE A 138 -8.47 10.73 1.46
CA ILE A 138 -8.05 9.38 1.89
C ILE A 138 -9.26 8.49 2.21
N ALA A 139 -10.25 9.01 2.95
CA ALA A 139 -11.41 8.25 3.41
C ALA A 139 -12.20 7.64 2.23
N HIS A 140 -12.24 8.35 1.09
CA HIS A 140 -12.94 7.94 -0.13
C HIS A 140 -12.16 6.94 -1.01
N ARG A 141 -10.91 6.62 -0.68
CA ARG A 141 -10.08 5.70 -1.48
C ARG A 141 -10.23 4.25 -1.04
N ASP A 142 -10.18 3.37 -2.03
CA ASP A 142 -10.19 1.93 -1.81
C ASP A 142 -8.79 1.45 -1.43
N VAL A 143 -8.65 0.96 -0.20
CA VAL A 143 -7.42 0.32 0.29
C VAL A 143 -7.78 -1.04 0.87
N THR A 144 -7.13 -2.08 0.35
CA THR A 144 -7.26 -3.44 0.86
C THR A 144 -5.92 -3.90 1.40
N LEU A 145 -5.80 -4.07 2.71
CA LEU A 145 -4.62 -4.63 3.37
C LEU A 145 -4.74 -6.15 3.47
N ASN A 146 -3.64 -6.86 3.21
CA ASN A 146 -3.56 -8.28 3.50
C ASN A 146 -3.65 -8.50 5.02
N PRO A 147 -4.61 -9.31 5.52
CA PRO A 147 -4.85 -9.48 6.96
C PRO A 147 -3.62 -9.90 7.79
N ARG A 148 -2.59 -10.48 7.16
CA ARG A 148 -1.33 -10.82 7.85
C ARG A 148 -0.58 -9.59 8.39
N TYR A 149 -0.86 -8.41 7.87
CA TYR A 149 -0.24 -7.14 8.25
C TYR A 149 -1.11 -6.28 9.18
N GLY A 150 -2.27 -6.79 9.60
CA GLY A 150 -3.16 -6.10 10.52
C GLY A 150 -4.50 -5.71 9.91
N VAL A 151 -5.12 -4.69 10.50
CA VAL A 151 -6.45 -4.17 10.13
C VAL A 151 -6.31 -2.69 9.81
N LEU A 152 -6.97 -2.19 8.76
CA LEU A 152 -6.96 -0.77 8.43
C LEU A 152 -8.03 0.02 9.18
N ASP A 153 -7.68 1.23 9.59
CA ASP A 153 -8.62 2.26 9.98
C ASP A 153 -9.37 2.70 8.71
N PRO A 154 -10.71 2.62 8.68
CA PRO A 154 -11.45 2.92 7.47
C PRO A 154 -11.45 4.40 7.09
N ALA A 155 -11.20 5.32 8.02
CA ALA A 155 -11.15 6.76 7.77
C ALA A 155 -9.74 7.23 7.40
N GLN A 156 -8.72 6.75 8.12
CA GLN A 156 -7.33 7.18 7.93
C GLN A 156 -6.52 6.28 6.98
N LYS A 157 -7.03 5.07 6.69
CA LYS A 157 -6.33 4.02 5.93
C LYS A 157 -4.93 3.73 6.47
N THR A 158 -4.79 3.83 7.78
CA THR A 158 -3.60 3.44 8.54
C THR A 158 -3.84 2.08 9.18
N VAL A 159 -2.80 1.29 9.39
CA VAL A 159 -2.86 0.05 10.15
C VAL A 159 -3.18 0.40 11.61
N VAL A 160 -4.22 -0.23 12.16
CA VAL A 160 -4.69 -0.04 13.53
C VAL A 160 -3.86 -0.91 14.47
N THR A 161 -2.73 -0.39 14.92
CA THR A 161 -1.99 -0.93 16.07
C THR A 161 -1.37 0.22 16.87
N GLY A 162 -1.35 0.08 18.21
CA GLY A 162 -1.22 1.20 19.14
C GLY A 162 0.18 1.77 19.33
N GLN A 163 1.12 1.63 18.39
CA GLN A 163 2.55 1.75 18.70
C GLN A 163 3.34 2.54 17.63
N SER A 164 3.24 3.87 17.73
CA SER A 164 4.18 4.85 17.14
C SER A 164 4.17 5.01 15.61
N GLY A 165 4.25 6.26 15.14
CA GLY A 165 4.48 6.58 13.72
C GLY A 165 5.95 6.46 13.28
N SER A 166 6.82 5.91 14.13
CA SER A 166 8.25 5.77 13.88
C SER A 166 8.56 4.55 13.00
N LEU A 167 9.42 4.72 12.00
CA LEU A 167 9.90 3.61 11.14
C LEU A 167 10.76 2.59 11.90
N SER A 168 11.21 2.92 13.11
CA SER A 168 11.98 2.05 13.99
C SER A 168 11.33 1.92 15.36
N GLU A 169 11.52 0.78 15.99
CA GLU A 169 11.06 0.49 17.35
C GLU A 169 12.17 -0.18 18.19
N PRO A 170 12.14 -0.05 19.54
CA PRO A 170 13.07 -0.74 20.41
C PRO A 170 12.90 -2.26 20.31
N VAL A 171 14.01 -3.00 20.34
CA VAL A 171 13.97 -4.45 20.50
C VAL A 171 13.37 -4.77 21.88
N ALA A 172 12.29 -5.55 21.91
CA ALA A 172 11.68 -5.97 23.16
C ALA A 172 12.70 -6.74 24.02
N PRO A 173 12.79 -6.48 25.34
CA PRO A 173 13.70 -7.22 26.21
C PRO A 173 13.27 -8.70 26.22
N THR A 174 14.23 -9.60 25.96
CA THR A 174 14.01 -11.04 26.07
C THR A 174 13.48 -11.37 27.47
N PRO A 175 12.33 -12.05 27.62
CA PRO A 175 11.87 -12.50 28.92
C PRO A 175 12.97 -13.37 29.55
N ALA A 176 13.37 -13.05 30.78
CA ALA A 176 14.26 -13.90 31.54
C ALA A 176 13.59 -15.29 31.74
N PRO A 177 14.35 -16.40 31.69
CA PRO A 177 13.81 -17.75 31.85
C PRO A 177 13.19 -17.99 33.23
#